data_AF-A0A1U7TT42-F1
#
_entry.id   AF-A0A1U7TT42-F1
#
_cell.length_a   1.000
_cell.length_b   1.000
_cell.length_c   1.000
_cell.angle_alpha   90.00
_cell.angle_beta   90.00
_cell.angle_gamma   90.00
#
_symmetry.space_group_name_H-M   'P 1'
#
loop_
_entity.id
_entity.type
_entity.pdbx_description
1 polymer ?
#
loop_
_entity_poly.entity_id
_entity_poly.type
_entity_poly.pdbx_seq_one_letter_code
_entity_poly.pdbx_strand_id
1 'polypeptide(L)'
;MAAAVFRSTLRCWRTGVQPGHALRLLSQTQGPSDHPSFVESVDEYQFVERLLPPTRIPNPPKHEHYPTPSGWQPPRDPPPNLPYFVRRSRMHNIPVYTDITHGNRQMTLIRKVEGDIWALKKDVEDFLSPLLGKTPVTQVNEVTGTLRIKGYFDQQLKAWLLEKGF
;
A
#
# COMPACT_ATOMS: atom_id res chain seq x y z
N MET A 1 -46.16 74.10 34.73
CA MET A 1 -46.46 75.18 33.77
C MET A 1 -45.18 75.59 33.07
N ALA A 2 -45.22 75.73 31.74
CA ALA A 2 -44.24 76.31 30.80
C ALA A 2 -42.79 75.77 30.84
N ALA A 3 -42.26 74.99 29.91
CA ALA A 3 -42.15 75.09 28.44
C ALA A 3 -41.24 76.22 27.90
N ALA A 4 -40.13 75.75 27.30
CA ALA A 4 -39.40 76.30 26.14
C ALA A 4 -38.56 77.59 26.35
N VAL A 5 -37.52 77.93 25.58
CA VAL A 5 -37.14 77.58 24.20
C VAL A 5 -35.60 77.65 24.04
N PHE A 6 -35.09 76.80 23.14
CA PHE A 6 -33.79 76.86 22.45
C PHE A 6 -33.33 78.27 22.01
N ARG A 7 -32.00 78.47 21.92
CA ARG A 7 -31.39 79.09 20.73
C ARG A 7 -29.97 78.56 20.50
N SER A 8 -29.79 78.15 19.25
CA SER A 8 -28.59 77.65 18.61
C SER A 8 -27.55 78.75 18.38
N THR A 9 -26.27 78.38 18.32
CA THR A 9 -25.36 78.95 17.31
C THR A 9 -24.47 77.85 16.75
N LEU A 10 -24.57 77.72 15.42
CA LEU A 10 -23.67 76.97 14.56
C LEU A 10 -22.33 77.70 14.48
N ARG A 11 -21.20 76.99 14.56
CA ARG A 11 -20.02 77.35 13.77
C ARG A 11 -19.44 76.12 13.10
N CYS A 12 -19.54 76.18 11.78
CA CYS A 12 -18.99 75.27 10.80
C CYS A 12 -17.48 75.54 10.66
N TRP A 13 -16.69 74.46 10.73
CA TRP A 13 -15.51 74.14 9.93
C TRP A 13 -14.28 75.07 9.97
N ARG A 14 -13.17 74.53 10.46
CA ARG A 14 -11.91 74.56 9.72
C ARG A 14 -11.27 73.18 9.69
N THR A 15 -11.09 72.73 8.46
CA THR A 15 -10.27 71.62 8.02
C THR A 15 -8.84 71.77 8.52
N GLY A 16 -8.38 70.82 9.32
CA GLY A 16 -6.98 70.60 9.65
C GLY A 16 -6.65 69.16 9.35
N VAL A 17 -6.11 68.92 8.16
CA VAL A 17 -5.51 67.64 7.77
C VAL A 17 -4.34 67.39 8.73
N GLN A 18 -4.45 66.40 9.60
CA GLN A 18 -3.32 65.92 10.39
C GLN A 18 -2.34 65.22 9.43
N PRO A 19 -1.03 65.55 9.46
CA PRO A 19 -0.07 64.94 8.58
C PRO A 19 0.24 63.52 9.05
N GLY A 20 0.20 62.59 8.08
CA GLY A 20 1.08 61.43 7.98
C GLY A 20 1.08 60.48 9.17
N HIS A 21 0.53 59.29 8.97
CA HIS A 21 1.03 58.10 9.63
C HIS A 21 2.56 58.09 9.53
N ALA A 22 3.24 58.42 10.63
CA ALA A 22 4.65 58.17 10.75
C ALA A 22 4.81 56.65 10.58
N LEU A 23 5.50 56.26 9.50
CA LEU A 23 5.99 54.89 9.36
C LEU A 23 6.76 54.59 10.63
N ARG A 24 6.19 53.73 11.49
CA ARG A 24 6.91 53.15 12.60
C ARG A 24 8.03 52.35 11.94
N LEU A 25 9.23 52.92 11.91
CA LEU A 25 10.43 52.18 11.59
C LEU A 25 10.53 51.14 12.71
N LEU A 26 10.04 49.93 12.45
CA LEU A 26 10.38 48.77 13.26
C LEU A 26 11.88 48.64 13.09
N SER A 27 12.64 49.18 14.04
CA SER A 27 14.02 48.82 14.24
C SER A 27 14.02 47.33 14.56
N GLN A 28 14.09 46.51 13.52
CA GLN A 28 14.56 45.14 13.64
C GLN A 28 16.06 45.20 13.89
N THR A 29 16.48 45.80 15.01
CA THR A 29 17.74 45.44 15.63
C THR A 29 17.45 44.19 16.43
N GLN A 30 17.33 43.04 15.74
CA GLN A 30 17.55 41.76 16.38
C GLN A 30 19.04 41.77 16.75
N GLY A 31 19.35 41.87 18.04
CA GLY A 31 20.70 41.62 18.53
C GLY A 31 21.16 40.23 18.12
N PRO A 32 22.48 39.94 18.13
CA PRO A 32 22.99 38.62 17.76
C PRO A 32 22.26 37.56 18.58
N SER A 33 21.68 36.57 17.89
CA SER A 33 20.91 35.51 18.55
C SER A 33 21.82 34.77 19.53
N ASP A 34 21.42 34.71 20.80
CA ASP A 34 22.12 34.00 21.90
C ASP A 34 21.93 32.49 21.75
N HIS A 35 22.37 31.95 20.61
CA HIS A 35 22.34 30.53 20.28
C HIS A 35 23.76 29.98 20.36
N PRO A 36 23.97 28.77 20.91
CA PRO A 36 25.28 28.13 20.87
C PRO A 36 25.72 27.90 19.42
N SER A 37 27.02 28.04 19.15
CA SER A 37 27.59 27.75 17.83
C SER A 37 27.41 26.28 17.49
N PHE A 38 27.12 25.96 16.23
CA PHE A 38 27.01 24.60 15.71
C PHE A 38 28.05 24.34 14.62
N VAL A 39 28.36 23.07 14.37
CA VAL A 39 29.19 22.60 13.27
C VAL A 39 28.32 21.72 12.38
N GLU A 40 28.24 22.03 11.09
CA GLU A 40 27.54 21.20 10.12
C GLU A 40 28.49 20.15 9.55
N SER A 41 28.16 18.87 9.71
CA SER A 41 28.88 17.72 9.17
C SER A 41 28.03 17.00 8.11
N VAL A 42 28.67 16.50 7.05
CA VAL A 42 28.00 15.70 6.00
C VAL A 42 28.29 14.20 6.18
N ASP A 43 29.44 13.86 6.75
CA ASP A 43 29.92 12.46 6.89
C ASP A 43 28.98 11.57 7.71
N GLU A 44 28.27 12.15 8.67
CA GLU A 44 27.32 11.43 9.53
C GLU A 44 25.95 11.22 8.88
N TYR A 45 25.68 11.89 7.75
CA TYR A 45 24.40 11.76 7.04
C TYR A 45 24.17 10.35 6.47
N GLN A 46 25.23 9.56 6.25
CA GLN A 46 25.11 8.14 5.84
C GLN A 46 24.24 7.31 6.80
N PHE A 47 24.18 7.67 8.09
CA PHE A 47 23.33 6.98 9.06
C PHE A 47 21.87 7.33 8.87
N VAL A 48 21.57 8.55 8.42
CA VAL A 48 20.22 8.99 8.06
C VAL A 48 19.75 8.26 6.81
N GLU A 49 20.61 8.10 5.81
CA GLU A 49 20.28 7.37 4.57
C GLU A 49 19.85 5.91 4.83
N ARG A 50 20.48 5.23 5.79
CA ARG A 50 20.11 3.85 6.18
C ARG A 50 18.72 3.74 6.83
N LEU A 51 18.21 4.83 7.38
CA LEU A 51 16.88 4.88 8.00
C LEU A 51 15.77 5.13 6.96
N LEU A 52 16.12 5.59 5.76
CA LEU A 52 15.15 5.82 4.70
C LEU A 52 14.66 4.48 4.13
N PRO A 53 13.35 4.19 4.15
CA PRO A 53 12.83 2.94 3.63
C PRO A 53 12.87 2.92 2.09
N PRO A 54 13.13 1.76 1.47
CA PRO A 54 13.05 1.64 0.02
C PRO A 54 11.60 1.76 -0.45
N THR A 55 11.36 2.59 -1.48
CA THR A 55 10.02 2.78 -2.05
C THR A 55 9.55 1.56 -2.86
N ARG A 56 10.48 0.87 -3.53
CA ARG A 56 10.21 -0.31 -4.37
C ARG A 56 10.67 -1.57 -3.65
N ILE A 57 9.93 -2.65 -3.83
CA ILE A 57 10.33 -3.96 -3.30
C ILE A 57 11.55 -4.44 -4.08
N PRO A 58 12.61 -4.87 -3.39
CA PRO A 58 13.78 -5.43 -4.03
C PRO A 58 13.46 -6.80 -4.63
N ASN A 59 14.09 -7.12 -5.75
CA ASN A 59 14.03 -8.46 -6.31
C ASN A 59 14.74 -9.45 -5.37
N PRO A 60 14.28 -10.71 -5.30
CA PRO A 60 14.88 -11.71 -4.43
C PRO A 60 16.33 -11.99 -4.89
N PRO A 61 17.26 -12.18 -3.94
CA PRO A 61 18.62 -12.57 -4.28
C PRO A 61 18.64 -13.95 -4.94
N LYS A 62 19.62 -14.18 -5.81
CA LYS A 62 19.86 -15.49 -6.41
C LYS A 62 20.58 -16.38 -5.38
N HIS A 63 20.08 -17.59 -5.21
CA HIS A 63 20.67 -18.60 -4.34
C HIS A 63 21.19 -19.77 -5.18
N GLU A 64 22.22 -20.46 -4.71
CA GLU A 64 22.80 -21.63 -5.39
C GLU A 64 21.89 -22.86 -5.29
N HIS A 65 21.23 -23.03 -4.13
CA HIS A 65 20.37 -24.16 -3.84
C HIS A 65 18.94 -23.71 -3.57
N TYR A 66 17.99 -24.45 -4.15
CA TYR A 66 16.57 -24.29 -3.95
C TYR A 66 15.94 -25.62 -3.53
N PRO A 67 14.88 -25.61 -2.69
CA PRO A 67 14.26 -24.43 -2.06
C PRO A 67 15.18 -23.79 -1.01
N THR A 68 14.95 -22.52 -0.70
CA THR A 68 15.65 -21.85 0.41
C THR A 68 15.24 -22.49 1.75
N PRO A 69 15.98 -22.27 2.86
CA PRO A 69 15.59 -22.79 4.17
C PRO A 69 14.18 -22.38 4.63
N SER A 70 13.65 -21.26 4.10
CA SER A 70 12.27 -20.80 4.33
C SER A 70 11.21 -21.51 3.47
N GLY A 71 11.62 -22.40 2.58
CA GLY A 71 10.74 -23.07 1.61
C GLY A 71 10.38 -22.24 0.38
N TRP A 72 11.05 -21.09 0.16
CA TRP A 72 10.81 -20.27 -1.02
C TRP A 72 11.57 -20.81 -2.24
N GLN A 73 10.91 -20.75 -3.39
CA GLN A 73 11.48 -21.13 -4.68
C GLN A 73 11.02 -20.12 -5.75
N PRO A 74 11.94 -19.65 -6.62
CA PRO A 74 11.59 -18.80 -7.75
C PRO A 74 10.72 -19.57 -8.77
N PRO A 75 9.95 -18.85 -9.61
CA PRO A 75 9.27 -19.47 -10.74
C PRO A 75 10.29 -20.10 -11.71
N ARG A 76 9.86 -21.10 -12.48
CA ARG A 76 10.72 -21.76 -13.46
C ARG A 76 10.80 -20.94 -14.74
N ASP A 77 12.02 -20.77 -15.25
CA ASP A 77 12.29 -20.19 -16.57
C ASP A 77 12.75 -21.31 -17.53
N PRO A 78 12.16 -21.46 -18.73
CA PRO A 78 11.02 -20.71 -19.26
C PRO A 78 9.68 -21.08 -18.59
N PRO A 79 8.65 -20.22 -18.71
CA PRO A 79 7.30 -20.53 -18.22
C PRO A 79 6.77 -21.85 -18.79
N PRO A 80 5.95 -22.58 -18.02
CA PRO A 80 5.37 -23.83 -18.49
C PRO A 80 4.41 -23.57 -19.67
N ASN A 81 4.48 -24.42 -20.69
CA ASN A 81 3.59 -24.35 -21.86
C ASN A 81 2.21 -24.93 -21.52
N LEU A 82 1.46 -24.20 -20.69
CA LEU A 82 0.12 -24.54 -20.24
C LEU A 82 -0.87 -23.46 -20.72
N PRO A 83 -2.17 -23.81 -20.89
CA PRO A 83 -3.18 -22.86 -21.36
C PRO A 83 -3.51 -21.77 -20.33
N TYR A 84 -2.99 -21.90 -19.11
CA TYR A 84 -3.13 -20.92 -18.04
C TYR A 84 -1.79 -20.65 -17.37
N PHE A 85 -1.67 -19.49 -16.74
CA PHE A 85 -0.50 -19.05 -16.00
C PHE A 85 -0.91 -18.46 -14.65
N VAL A 86 -0.22 -18.84 -13.58
CA VAL A 86 -0.44 -18.28 -12.24
C VAL A 86 0.70 -17.34 -11.89
N ARG A 87 0.43 -16.03 -11.80
CA ARG A 87 1.48 -15.06 -11.47
C ARG A 87 1.81 -15.05 -10.00
N ARG A 88 3.09 -14.85 -9.67
CA ARG A 88 3.53 -14.57 -8.29
C ARG A 88 2.95 -13.27 -7.71
N SER A 89 2.88 -13.21 -6.39
CA SER A 89 2.46 -12.03 -5.64
C SER A 89 3.50 -10.91 -5.74
N ARG A 90 3.15 -9.71 -5.24
CA ARG A 90 4.10 -8.59 -5.14
C ARG A 90 5.32 -8.94 -4.27
N MET A 91 5.19 -9.90 -3.36
CA MET A 91 6.26 -10.42 -2.48
C MET A 91 6.85 -11.73 -3.02
N HIS A 92 6.73 -12.02 -4.32
CA HIS A 92 7.26 -13.23 -4.98
C HIS A 92 6.74 -14.58 -4.45
N ASN A 93 5.59 -14.57 -3.76
CA ASN A 93 4.94 -15.77 -3.21
C ASN A 93 3.81 -16.29 -4.11
N ILE A 94 3.43 -17.55 -3.96
CA ILE A 94 2.31 -18.16 -4.68
C ILE A 94 0.99 -17.56 -4.16
N PRO A 95 0.07 -17.16 -5.06
CA PRO A 95 -1.17 -16.47 -4.70
C PRO A 95 -2.30 -17.43 -4.23
N VAL A 96 -1.97 -18.33 -3.29
CA VAL A 96 -2.92 -19.27 -2.66
C VAL A 96 -3.16 -18.84 -1.22
N TYR A 97 -4.42 -18.57 -0.89
CA TYR A 97 -4.85 -18.04 0.40
C TYR A 97 -6.01 -18.83 0.97
N THR A 98 -6.12 -18.89 2.29
CA THR A 98 -7.32 -19.36 2.98
C THR A 98 -8.27 -18.19 3.20
N ASP A 99 -9.57 -18.45 3.07
CA ASP A 99 -10.65 -17.50 3.33
C ASP A 99 -11.68 -18.21 4.21
N ILE A 100 -12.13 -17.53 5.26
CA ILE A 100 -13.08 -18.05 6.23
C ILE A 100 -14.25 -17.07 6.28
N THR A 101 -15.40 -17.51 5.82
CA THR A 101 -16.64 -16.72 5.88
C THR A 101 -17.57 -17.27 6.97
N HIS A 102 -18.30 -16.40 7.67
CA HIS A 102 -19.28 -16.76 8.71
C HIS A 102 -18.74 -17.71 9.81
N GLY A 103 -17.41 -17.76 10.01
CA GLY A 103 -16.72 -18.62 10.98
C GLY A 103 -16.61 -20.10 10.60
N ASN A 104 -17.58 -20.65 9.85
CA ASN A 104 -17.65 -22.08 9.53
C ASN A 104 -17.32 -22.39 8.05
N ARG A 105 -17.44 -21.43 7.14
CA ARG A 105 -17.23 -21.64 5.71
C ARG A 105 -15.76 -21.42 5.37
N GLN A 106 -15.02 -22.52 5.38
CA GLN A 106 -13.60 -22.56 5.04
C GLN A 106 -13.44 -22.75 3.53
N MET A 107 -12.63 -21.92 2.89
CA MET A 107 -12.32 -22.03 1.48
C MET A 107 -10.87 -21.67 1.20
N THR A 108 -10.36 -22.17 0.08
CA THR A 108 -9.05 -21.83 -0.46
C THR A 108 -9.24 -21.05 -1.76
N LEU A 109 -8.52 -19.95 -1.88
CA LEU A 109 -8.60 -18.99 -2.97
C LEU A 109 -7.28 -18.97 -3.73
N ILE A 110 -7.33 -19.29 -5.02
CA ILE A 110 -6.23 -19.05 -5.96
C ILE A 110 -6.52 -17.74 -6.69
N ARG A 111 -5.58 -16.81 -6.67
CA ARG A 111 -5.69 -15.50 -7.35
C ARG A 111 -4.66 -15.38 -8.46
N LYS A 112 -4.78 -14.33 -9.28
CA LYS A 112 -3.82 -13.98 -10.33
C LYS A 112 -3.63 -15.09 -11.37
N VAL A 113 -4.74 -15.76 -11.72
CA VAL A 113 -4.77 -16.71 -12.82
C VAL A 113 -4.99 -15.93 -14.12
N GLU A 114 -4.14 -16.20 -15.11
CA GLU A 114 -4.21 -15.67 -16.47
C GLU A 114 -4.43 -16.83 -17.45
N GLY A 115 -5.06 -16.57 -18.59
CA GLY A 115 -5.39 -17.61 -19.57
C GLY A 115 -6.65 -18.39 -19.23
N ASP A 116 -6.69 -19.67 -19.60
CA ASP A 116 -7.88 -20.52 -19.45
C ASP A 116 -8.06 -21.05 -18.02
N ILE A 117 -8.94 -20.39 -17.26
CA ILE A 117 -9.24 -20.75 -15.87
C ILE A 117 -10.02 -22.06 -15.77
N TRP A 118 -10.74 -22.48 -16.82
CA TRP A 118 -11.47 -23.76 -16.82
C TRP A 118 -10.51 -24.94 -16.89
N ALA A 119 -9.42 -24.81 -17.65
CA ALA A 119 -8.33 -25.78 -17.63
C ALA A 119 -7.69 -25.89 -16.24
N LEU A 120 -7.41 -24.76 -15.56
CA LEU A 120 -6.91 -24.79 -14.19
C LEU A 120 -7.91 -25.45 -13.23
N LYS A 121 -9.20 -25.14 -13.34
CA LYS A 121 -10.25 -25.74 -12.52
C LYS A 121 -10.23 -27.27 -12.67
N LYS A 122 -10.19 -27.78 -13.89
CA LYS A 122 -10.18 -29.22 -14.18
C LYS A 122 -8.94 -29.88 -13.57
N ASP A 123 -7.76 -29.31 -13.81
CA ASP A 123 -6.49 -29.80 -13.26
C ASP A 123 -6.50 -29.86 -11.71
N VAL A 124 -7.11 -28.87 -11.07
CA VAL A 124 -7.28 -28.82 -9.61
C VAL A 124 -8.31 -29.85 -9.12
N GLU A 125 -9.41 -30.03 -9.84
CA GLU A 125 -10.42 -31.05 -9.53
C GLU A 125 -9.81 -32.46 -9.62
N ASP A 126 -9.01 -32.72 -10.65
CA ASP A 126 -8.31 -33.99 -10.85
C ASP A 126 -7.26 -34.23 -9.74
N PHE A 127 -6.55 -33.19 -9.30
CA PHE A 127 -5.59 -33.29 -8.19
C PHE A 127 -6.24 -33.53 -6.83
N LEU A 128 -7.37 -32.88 -6.54
CA LEU A 128 -8.03 -32.94 -5.24
C LEU A 128 -9.01 -34.12 -5.09
N SER A 129 -9.56 -34.65 -6.19
CA SER A 129 -10.54 -35.74 -6.15
C SER A 129 -10.02 -37.00 -5.43
N PRO A 130 -8.77 -37.47 -5.65
CA PRO A 130 -8.20 -38.59 -4.91
C PRO A 130 -8.04 -38.33 -3.41
N LEU A 131 -7.74 -37.09 -3.02
CA LEU A 131 -7.54 -36.72 -1.61
C LEU A 131 -8.86 -36.67 -0.83
N LEU A 132 -9.96 -36.32 -1.51
CA LEU A 132 -11.28 -36.14 -0.89
C LEU A 132 -12.23 -37.33 -1.10
N GLY A 133 -11.94 -38.21 -2.06
CA GLY A 133 -12.86 -39.26 -2.52
C GLY A 133 -14.10 -38.73 -3.22
N LYS A 134 -14.13 -37.44 -3.57
CA LYS A 134 -15.23 -36.75 -4.25
C LYS A 134 -14.72 -35.52 -4.99
N THR A 135 -15.46 -35.09 -6.00
CA THR A 135 -15.18 -33.85 -6.72
C THR A 135 -15.31 -32.65 -5.78
N PRO A 136 -14.28 -31.79 -5.65
CA PRO A 136 -14.36 -30.61 -4.80
C PRO A 136 -15.38 -29.60 -5.36
N VAL A 137 -16.04 -28.86 -4.47
CA VAL A 137 -16.93 -27.78 -4.89
C VAL A 137 -16.08 -26.56 -5.21
N THR A 138 -16.02 -26.20 -6.49
CA THR A 138 -15.25 -25.08 -7.01
C THR A 138 -16.15 -23.97 -7.54
N GLN A 139 -15.67 -22.72 -7.46
CA GLN A 139 -16.31 -21.55 -8.04
C GLN A 139 -15.26 -20.75 -8.81
N VAL A 140 -15.52 -20.55 -10.10
CA VAL A 140 -14.67 -19.77 -11.01
C VAL A 140 -15.20 -18.35 -11.12
N ASN A 141 -14.29 -17.37 -11.10
CA ASN A 141 -14.59 -16.01 -11.53
C ASN A 141 -13.56 -15.61 -12.60
N GLU A 142 -14.04 -15.55 -13.84
CA GLU A 142 -13.23 -15.22 -15.02
C GLU A 142 -12.76 -13.78 -15.00
N VAL A 143 -13.64 -12.84 -14.62
CA VAL A 143 -13.35 -11.41 -14.63
C VAL A 143 -12.19 -11.06 -13.72
N THR A 144 -12.15 -11.64 -12.52
CA THR A 144 -11.08 -11.37 -11.55
C THR A 144 -9.91 -12.35 -11.63
N GLY A 145 -10.00 -13.40 -12.46
CA GLY A 145 -8.99 -14.45 -12.53
C GLY A 145 -8.80 -15.17 -11.18
N THR A 146 -9.91 -15.59 -10.56
CA THR A 146 -9.88 -16.26 -9.24
C THR A 146 -10.63 -17.58 -9.24
N LEU A 147 -10.04 -18.59 -8.59
CA LEU A 147 -10.65 -19.89 -8.32
C LEU A 147 -10.87 -20.05 -6.81
N ARG A 148 -12.10 -20.29 -6.39
CA ARG A 148 -12.47 -20.60 -5.00
C ARG A 148 -12.77 -22.08 -4.88
N ILE A 149 -12.26 -22.70 -3.82
CA ILE A 149 -12.39 -24.14 -3.56
C ILE A 149 -12.87 -24.32 -2.12
N LYS A 150 -13.91 -25.13 -1.90
CA LYS A 150 -14.44 -25.38 -0.55
C LYS A 150 -13.50 -26.30 0.25
N GLY A 151 -12.97 -25.83 1.37
CA GLY A 151 -12.03 -26.56 2.25
C GLY A 151 -10.65 -25.88 2.34
N TYR A 152 -9.80 -26.40 3.23
CA TYR A 152 -8.41 -25.98 3.35
C TYR A 152 -7.50 -26.89 2.53
N PHE A 153 -6.94 -26.32 1.46
CA PHE A 153 -6.00 -27.00 0.58
C PHE A 153 -4.77 -26.12 0.29
N ASP A 154 -4.46 -25.19 1.17
CA ASP A 154 -3.47 -24.15 0.90
C ASP A 154 -2.07 -24.72 0.72
N GLN A 155 -1.64 -25.65 1.58
CA GLN A 155 -0.34 -26.29 1.49
C GLN A 155 -0.24 -27.22 0.29
N GLN A 156 -1.26 -28.05 0.06
CA GLN A 156 -1.27 -28.98 -1.08
C GLN A 156 -1.25 -28.22 -2.41
N LEU A 157 -2.05 -27.16 -2.55
CA LEU A 157 -2.09 -26.37 -3.78
C LEU A 157 -0.83 -25.53 -3.97
N LYS A 158 -0.21 -25.02 -2.90
CA LYS A 158 1.10 -24.35 -3.00
C LYS A 158 2.18 -25.31 -3.51
N ALA A 159 2.27 -26.51 -2.94
CA ALA A 159 3.23 -27.52 -3.38
C ALA A 159 2.99 -27.92 -4.85
N TRP A 160 1.74 -28.18 -5.22
CA TRP A 160 1.37 -28.55 -6.58
C TRP A 160 1.67 -27.44 -7.61
N LEU A 161 1.44 -26.17 -7.28
CA LEU A 161 1.79 -25.05 -8.16
C LEU A 161 3.32 -24.89 -8.29
N LEU A 162 4.08 -25.15 -7.22
CA LEU A 162 5.55 -25.18 -7.28
C LEU A 162 6.07 -26.29 -8.19
N GLU A 163 5.48 -27.48 -8.10
CA GLU A 163 5.85 -28.62 -8.95
C GLU A 163 5.60 -28.32 -10.44
N LYS A 164 4.51 -27.62 -10.75
CA LYS A 164 4.25 -27.13 -12.13
C LYS A 164 5.20 -26.01 -12.57
N GLY A 165 5.90 -25.35 -11.64
CA GLY A 165 6.90 -24.31 -11.91
C GLY A 165 6.34 -22.88 -12.01
N PHE A 166 5.16 -22.62 -11.44
CA PHE A 166 4.55 -21.27 -11.38
C PHE A 166 5.11 -20.42 -10.24
#